data_AF-A0A1F7TLA5-F1
#
_entry.id   AF-A0A1F7TLA5-F1
#
_cell.length_a   1.000
_cell.length_b   1.000
_cell.length_c   1.000
_cell.angle_alpha   90.00
_cell.angle_beta   90.00
_cell.angle_gamma   90.00
#
_symmetry.space_group_name_H-M   'P 1'
#
loop_
_entity.id
_entity.type
_entity.pdbx_description
1 polymer ?
#
loop_
_entity_poly.entity_id
_entity_poly.type
_entity_poly.pdbx_seq_one_letter_code
_entity_poly.pdbx_strand_id
1 'polypeptide(L)'
;MSWKKFDGSVTGTKVDGDPSVPATKWYNIWWLWLFGWKKVVVLKVDAELVLKPGGALMDPLYFGYQNIWGKAEVNDTPLTDITFLARRGREKCIFFVVDGDGKEVPLRVVTLTTKNDPLFKKFPLI
;
A
#
# COMPACT_ATOMS: atom_id res chain seq x y z
N MET A 1 2.26 -0.22 14.15
CA MET A 1 1.23 -0.66 13.18
C MET A 1 1.03 -2.15 13.33
N SER A 2 -0.20 -2.58 13.56
CA SER A 2 -0.54 -4.00 13.64
C SER A 2 -1.23 -4.41 12.35
N TRP A 3 -0.60 -5.32 11.61
CA TRP A 3 -1.21 -5.93 10.44
C TRP A 3 -2.09 -7.09 10.89
N LYS A 4 -3.34 -7.12 10.45
CA LYS A 4 -4.27 -8.20 10.73
C LYS A 4 -4.46 -9.05 9.48
N LYS A 5 -4.61 -10.36 9.66
CA LYS A 5 -4.99 -11.25 8.57
C LYS A 5 -6.35 -10.83 8.04
N PHE A 6 -6.46 -10.78 6.73
CA PHE A 6 -7.70 -10.57 6.00
C PHE A 6 -8.09 -11.89 5.35
N ASP A 7 -9.25 -12.42 5.73
CA ASP A 7 -9.73 -13.73 5.28
C ASP A 7 -10.56 -13.64 3.98
N GLY A 8 -10.72 -12.46 3.41
CA GLY A 8 -11.39 -12.25 2.12
C GLY A 8 -10.48 -12.49 0.90
N SER A 9 -11.10 -12.71 -0.25
CA SER A 9 -10.39 -12.75 -1.54
C SER A 9 -10.13 -11.32 -2.02
N VAL A 10 -8.91 -11.04 -2.46
CA VAL A 10 -8.50 -9.73 -2.99
C VAL A 10 -7.97 -9.87 -4.41
N THR A 11 -8.40 -8.97 -5.29
CA THR A 11 -7.85 -8.84 -6.65
C THR A 11 -6.65 -7.90 -6.61
N GLY A 12 -6.84 -6.74 -6.00
CA GLY A 12 -5.89 -5.66 -5.77
C GLY A 12 -5.20 -5.15 -7.02
N THR A 13 -4.21 -4.30 -6.79
CA THR A 13 -3.26 -3.84 -7.80
C THR A 13 -1.94 -4.58 -7.65
N LYS A 14 -1.59 -5.35 -8.68
CA LYS A 14 -0.29 -6.03 -8.76
C LYS A 14 0.81 -5.01 -9.02
N VAL A 15 1.78 -4.94 -8.11
CA VAL A 15 2.98 -4.11 -8.25
C VAL A 15 4.18 -5.03 -8.32
N ASP A 16 4.92 -4.94 -9.42
CA ASP A 16 6.17 -5.67 -9.57
C ASP A 16 7.17 -5.24 -8.49
N GLY A 17 7.96 -6.17 -8.00
CA GLY A 17 9.03 -5.86 -7.08
C GLY A 17 10.19 -5.12 -7.74
N ASP A 18 11.09 -4.57 -6.92
CA ASP A 18 12.24 -3.80 -7.38
C ASP A 18 13.53 -4.65 -7.35
N PRO A 19 14.12 -5.00 -8.50
CA PRO A 19 15.33 -5.82 -8.55
C PRO A 19 16.58 -5.12 -8.01
N SER A 20 16.52 -3.82 -7.72
CA SER A 20 17.62 -3.10 -7.04
C SER A 20 17.61 -3.24 -5.51
N VAL A 21 16.51 -3.75 -4.94
CA VAL A 21 16.42 -4.09 -3.52
C VAL A 21 16.84 -5.57 -3.34
N PRO A 22 17.63 -5.93 -2.32
CA PRO A 22 17.90 -7.32 -1.97
C PRO A 22 16.62 -8.07 -1.57
N ALA A 23 16.62 -9.38 -1.75
CA ALA A 23 15.47 -10.21 -1.37
C ALA A 23 15.20 -10.10 0.13
N THR A 24 13.93 -10.17 0.52
CA THR A 24 13.47 -10.15 1.91
C THR A 24 13.81 -11.48 2.57
N LYS A 25 15.09 -11.65 2.92
CA LYS A 25 15.69 -12.82 3.56
C LYS A 25 16.28 -12.42 4.90
N TRP A 26 16.34 -13.36 5.85
CA TRP A 26 16.80 -13.10 7.21
C TRP A 26 18.19 -12.46 7.26
N TYR A 27 19.12 -12.87 6.39
CA TYR A 27 20.47 -12.33 6.31
C TYR A 27 20.53 -10.91 5.70
N ASN A 28 19.49 -10.49 4.98
CA ASN A 28 19.36 -9.14 4.43
C ASN A 28 18.56 -8.20 5.34
N ILE A 29 17.98 -8.67 6.45
CA ILE A 29 17.09 -7.88 7.32
C ILE A 29 17.77 -6.58 7.77
N TRP A 30 19.03 -6.64 8.22
CA TRP A 30 19.76 -5.46 8.68
C TRP A 30 19.96 -4.42 7.58
N TRP A 31 20.32 -4.87 6.38
CA TRP A 31 20.47 -3.98 5.22
C TRP A 31 19.12 -3.37 4.83
N LEU A 32 18.05 -4.18 4.83
CA LEU A 32 16.71 -3.72 4.49
C LEU A 32 16.21 -2.68 5.51
N TRP A 33 16.52 -2.87 6.79
CA TRP A 33 16.18 -1.90 7.83
C TRP A 33 16.90 -0.55 7.63
N LEU A 34 18.19 -0.58 7.29
CA LEU A 34 19.01 0.63 7.18
C LEU A 34 18.91 1.34 5.83
N PHE A 35 18.74 0.60 4.73
CA PHE A 35 18.88 1.11 3.36
C PHE A 35 17.74 0.71 2.41
N GLY A 36 16.86 -0.22 2.82
CA GLY A 36 16.06 -1.05 1.93
C GLY A 36 14.87 -0.43 1.21
N TRP A 37 14.54 0.84 1.46
CA TRP A 37 13.24 1.38 1.04
C TRP A 37 13.39 2.69 0.28
N LYS A 38 14.19 2.66 -0.80
CA LYS A 38 14.41 3.84 -1.65
C LYS A 38 13.28 4.07 -2.63
N LYS A 39 12.61 3.01 -3.09
CA LYS A 39 11.49 3.11 -4.05
C LYS A 39 10.16 2.80 -3.38
N VAL A 40 9.15 3.54 -3.81
CA VAL A 40 7.79 3.47 -3.32
C VAL A 40 6.82 3.50 -4.50
N VAL A 41 5.63 2.99 -4.28
CA VAL A 41 4.52 3.09 -5.21
C VAL A 41 3.50 4.07 -4.65
N VAL A 42 3.06 5.01 -5.49
CA VAL A 42 1.97 5.93 -5.17
C VAL A 42 0.68 5.27 -5.65
N LEU A 43 -0.23 5.06 -4.71
CA LEU A 43 -1.51 4.41 -4.95
C LEU A 43 -2.63 5.43 -4.69
N LYS A 44 -3.68 5.37 -5.50
CA LYS A 44 -4.84 6.25 -5.37
C LYS A 44 -6.12 5.46 -5.50
N VAL A 45 -7.03 5.68 -4.55
CA VAL A 45 -8.41 5.18 -4.55
C VAL A 45 -9.25 6.09 -5.42
N ASP A 46 -10.26 5.53 -6.09
CA ASP A 46 -11.20 6.32 -6.85
C ASP A 46 -12.08 7.18 -5.94
N ALA A 47 -11.97 8.50 -6.09
CA ALA A 47 -12.62 9.49 -5.24
C ALA A 47 -14.15 9.44 -5.35
N GLU A 48 -14.67 9.09 -6.53
CA GLU A 48 -16.11 9.07 -6.81
C GLU A 48 -16.83 7.97 -6.01
N LEU A 49 -16.11 6.90 -5.66
CA LEU A 49 -16.64 5.76 -4.92
C LEU A 49 -16.63 5.95 -3.41
N VAL A 50 -15.73 6.81 -2.91
CA VAL A 50 -15.41 6.87 -1.48
C VAL A 50 -15.56 8.25 -0.86
N LEU A 51 -15.84 9.31 -1.63
CA LEU A 51 -16.02 10.66 -1.10
C LEU A 51 -17.48 11.11 -1.13
N LYS A 52 -17.95 11.65 0.01
CA LYS A 52 -19.21 12.38 0.11
C LYS A 52 -19.12 13.71 -0.64
N PRO A 53 -20.27 14.28 -1.08
CA PRO A 53 -20.33 15.67 -1.50
C PRO A 53 -19.71 16.57 -0.41
N GLY A 54 -18.63 17.28 -0.74
CA GLY A 54 -17.82 18.04 0.24
C GLY A 54 -16.43 17.46 0.54
N GLY A 55 -16.06 16.31 -0.04
CA GLY A 55 -14.69 15.80 -0.03
C GLY A 55 -14.29 14.97 1.20
N ALA A 56 -15.24 14.65 2.08
CA ALA A 56 -15.01 13.75 3.21
C ALA A 56 -15.19 12.29 2.81
N LEU A 57 -14.44 11.36 3.42
CA LEU A 57 -14.61 9.92 3.20
C LEU A 57 -16.01 9.45 3.62
N MET A 58 -16.65 8.62 2.79
CA MET A 58 -17.95 8.01 3.07
C MET A 58 -17.84 7.06 4.26
N ASP A 59 -16.85 6.17 4.20
CA ASP A 59 -16.57 5.10 5.15
C ASP A 59 -15.06 5.00 5.44
N PRO A 60 -14.64 4.43 6.58
CA PRO A 60 -13.24 4.17 6.86
C PRO A 60 -12.68 3.19 5.82
N LEU A 61 -11.56 3.57 5.21
CA LEU A 61 -10.84 2.73 4.26
C LEU A 61 -9.64 2.11 4.96
N TYR A 62 -9.38 0.84 4.71
CA TYR A 62 -8.26 0.11 5.29
C TYR A 62 -7.34 -0.37 4.18
N PHE A 63 -6.05 -0.02 4.30
CA PHE A 63 -5.03 -0.43 3.35
C PHE A 63 -4.53 -1.83 3.67
N GLY A 64 -4.41 -2.66 2.64
CA GLY A 64 -3.89 -4.00 2.73
C GLY A 64 -2.84 -4.33 1.68
N TYR A 65 -2.08 -5.37 1.97
CA TYR A 65 -1.17 -5.97 1.01
C TYR A 65 -1.23 -7.50 1.10
N GLN A 66 -0.95 -8.14 -0.03
CA GLN A 66 -0.77 -9.58 -0.12
C GLN A 66 0.56 -9.84 -0.84
N ASN A 67 1.46 -10.54 -0.15
CA ASN A 67 2.69 -11.01 -0.78
C ASN A 67 2.40 -12.20 -1.72
N ILE A 68 3.30 -12.49 -2.66
CA ILE A 68 3.14 -13.59 -3.63
C ILE A 68 3.01 -14.99 -3.04
N TRP A 69 3.28 -15.18 -1.75
CA TRP A 69 3.32 -16.49 -1.10
C TRP A 69 2.28 -16.66 0.03
N GLY A 70 1.43 -15.67 0.27
CA GLY A 70 0.81 -15.56 1.58
C GLY A 70 -0.60 -14.99 1.60
N LYS A 71 -1.03 -14.81 2.85
CA LYS A 71 -2.36 -14.33 3.24
C LYS A 71 -2.42 -12.82 3.06
N ALA A 72 -3.58 -12.33 2.66
CA ALA A 72 -3.84 -10.91 2.63
C ALA A 72 -3.78 -10.37 4.07
N GLU A 73 -3.16 -9.21 4.24
CA GLU A 73 -3.08 -8.51 5.52
C GLU A 73 -3.58 -7.08 5.34
N VAL A 74 -4.28 -6.58 6.35
CA VAL A 74 -4.86 -5.23 6.37
C VAL A 74 -4.36 -4.49 7.60
N ASN A 75 -4.04 -3.21 7.42
CA ASN A 75 -3.68 -2.32 8.49
C ASN A 75 -4.91 -2.04 9.37
N ASP A 76 -4.75 -2.14 10.69
CA ASP A 76 -5.81 -1.82 11.65
C ASP A 76 -6.16 -0.33 11.70
N THR A 77 -5.26 0.51 11.18
CA THR A 77 -5.41 1.96 11.12
C THR A 77 -6.09 2.37 9.82
N PRO A 78 -7.21 3.11 9.86
CA PRO A 78 -7.88 3.58 8.65
C PRO A 78 -7.04 4.65 7.94
N LEU A 79 -7.16 4.69 6.62
CA LEU A 79 -6.60 5.71 5.75
C LEU A 79 -7.28 7.05 6.01
N THR A 80 -6.47 8.09 6.11
CA THR A 80 -6.92 9.49 6.23
C THR A 80 -7.05 10.19 4.88
N ASP A 81 -6.49 9.58 3.82
CA ASP A 81 -6.43 10.14 2.47
C ASP A 81 -6.66 9.02 1.43
N ILE A 82 -7.20 9.40 0.28
CA ILE A 82 -7.42 8.51 -0.87
C ILE A 82 -6.12 8.27 -1.66
N THR A 83 -5.09 9.09 -1.45
CA THR A 83 -3.77 8.92 -2.07
C THR A 83 -2.74 8.61 -1.00
N PHE A 84 -2.04 7.50 -1.14
CA PHE A 84 -1.06 7.05 -0.14
C PHE A 84 0.09 6.30 -0.79
N LEU A 85 1.13 6.06 0.01
CA LEU A 85 2.38 5.44 -0.42
C LEU A 85 2.49 4.04 0.15
N ALA A 86 2.99 3.10 -0.66
CA ALA A 86 3.41 1.80 -0.20
C ALA A 86 4.86 1.53 -0.56
N ARG A 87 5.58 0.87 0.36
CA ARG A 87 6.98 0.49 0.13
C ARG A 87 7.05 -0.61 -0.92
N ARG A 88 7.96 -0.45 -1.87
CA ARG A 88 8.20 -1.45 -2.92
C ARG A 88 9.44 -2.27 -2.55
N GLY A 89 9.22 -3.51 -2.13
CA GLY A 89 10.28 -4.50 -1.88
C GLY A 89 10.78 -5.16 -3.17
N ARG A 90 11.71 -6.11 -3.05
CA ARG A 90 12.20 -6.89 -4.21
C ARG A 90 11.14 -7.81 -4.79
N GLU A 91 10.32 -8.37 -3.92
CA GLU A 91 9.25 -9.29 -4.29
C GLU A 91 8.04 -8.53 -4.83
N LYS A 92 7.28 -9.19 -5.71
CA LYS A 92 6.01 -8.65 -6.17
C LYS A 92 5.01 -8.67 -5.02
N CYS A 93 4.17 -7.65 -4.96
CA CYS A 93 3.07 -7.55 -3.99
C CYS A 93 1.80 -7.11 -4.68
N ILE A 94 0.67 -7.55 -4.13
CA ILE A 94 -0.65 -7.04 -4.45
C ILE A 94 -1.00 -6.05 -3.36
N PHE A 95 -1.36 -4.83 -3.74
CA PHE A 95 -1.87 -3.82 -2.82
C PHE A 95 -3.36 -3.66 -3.03
N PHE A 96 -4.12 -3.54 -1.96
CA PHE A 96 -5.57 -3.41 -2.04
C PHE A 96 -6.09 -2.48 -0.94
N VAL A 97 -7.31 -2.01 -1.10
CA VAL A 97 -8.01 -1.22 -0.09
C VAL A 97 -9.37 -1.86 0.12
N VAL A 98 -9.81 -1.94 1.37
CA VAL A 98 -11.17 -2.38 1.71
C VAL A 98 -11.91 -1.28 2.46
N ASP A 99 -13.22 -1.24 2.33
CA ASP A 99 -14.08 -0.39 3.15
C ASP A 99 -14.34 -1.01 4.54
N GLY A 100 -15.17 -0.34 5.35
CA GLY A 100 -15.58 -0.83 6.67
C GLY A 100 -16.36 -2.14 6.65
N ASP A 101 -16.95 -2.52 5.51
CA ASP A 101 -17.63 -3.80 5.31
C ASP A 101 -16.66 -4.92 4.87
N GLY A 102 -15.39 -4.58 4.61
CA GLY A 102 -14.41 -5.51 4.07
C GLY A 102 -14.54 -5.74 2.56
N LYS A 103 -15.29 -4.90 1.84
CA LYS A 103 -15.39 -4.96 0.37
C LYS A 103 -14.21 -4.23 -0.25
N GLU A 104 -13.65 -4.82 -1.30
CA GLU A 104 -12.53 -4.22 -2.01
C GLU A 104 -12.96 -2.97 -2.79
N VAL A 105 -12.18 -1.90 -2.65
CA VAL A 105 -12.35 -0.64 -3.38
C VAL A 105 -11.29 -0.56 -4.49
N PRO A 106 -11.68 -0.17 -5.73
CA PRO A 106 -10.76 -0.02 -6.83
C PRO A 106 -9.57 0.89 -6.50
N LEU A 107 -8.37 0.34 -6.70
CA LEU A 107 -7.09 1.00 -6.47
C LEU A 107 -6.33 1.10 -7.79
N ARG A 108 -5.67 2.24 -8.01
CA ARG A 108 -4.77 2.45 -9.16
C ARG A 108 -3.39 2.90 -8.73
N VAL A 109 -2.38 2.47 -9.49
CA VAL A 109 -1.02 3.00 -9.40
C VAL A 109 -0.98 4.34 -10.11
N VAL A 110 -0.63 5.39 -9.39
CA VAL A 110 -0.42 6.73 -9.96
C VAL A 110 0.98 6.81 -10.55
N THR A 111 1.99 6.38 -9.79
CA THR A 111 3.40 6.42 -10.23
C THR A 111 4.29 5.52 -9.37
N LEU A 112 5.46 5.15 -9.92
CA LEU A 112 6.54 4.44 -9.24
C LEU A 112 7.73 5.39 -9.13
N THR A 113 8.17 5.67 -7.91
CA THR A 113 9.19 6.71 -7.70
C THR A 113 9.96 6.48 -6.39
N THR A 114 10.75 7.45 -5.93
CA THR A 114 11.67 7.30 -4.78
C THR A 114 11.25 8.15 -3.58
N LYS A 115 11.55 7.69 -2.37
CA LYS A 115 11.19 8.40 -1.12
C LYS A 115 11.65 9.87 -1.02
N ASN A 116 12.58 10.30 -1.88
CA ASN A 116 13.21 11.62 -1.85
C ASN A 116 12.68 12.59 -2.92
N ASP A 117 11.76 12.20 -3.78
CA ASP A 117 11.34 13.10 -4.86
C ASP A 117 10.48 14.28 -4.31
N PRO A 118 10.63 15.50 -4.84
CA PRO A 118 9.99 16.69 -4.29
C PRO A 118 8.46 16.69 -4.40
N LEU A 119 7.86 15.91 -5.30
CA LEU A 119 6.40 15.71 -5.36
C LEU A 119 5.86 15.00 -4.10
N PHE A 120 6.75 14.37 -3.31
CA PHE A 120 6.42 13.53 -2.16
C PHE A 120 6.22 14.24 -0.84
N LYS A 121 6.72 15.48 -0.67
CA LYS A 121 6.50 16.26 0.57
C LYS A 121 5.01 16.46 0.91
N LYS A 122 4.11 16.12 -0.02
CA LYS A 122 2.66 16.24 0.10
C LYS A 122 1.94 14.99 0.62
N PHE A 123 2.62 13.85 0.79
CA PHE A 123 1.97 12.59 1.18
C PHE A 123 2.71 11.92 2.36
N PRO A 124 2.02 11.59 3.47
CA PRO A 124 2.66 10.94 4.61
C PRO A 124 3.13 9.52 4.24
N LEU A 125 4.35 9.20 4.66
CA LEU A 125 4.89 7.83 4.59
C LEU A 125 4.30 7.03 5.76
N ILE A 126 3.52 6.00 5.43
CA ILE A 126 3.05 4.99 6.39
C ILE A 126 4.12 3.90 6.52
#